data_AF-A0A2S6GMR0-F1
#
_entry.id   AF-A0A2S6GMR0-F1
#
_cell.length_a   1.000
_cell.length_b   1.000
_cell.length_c   1.000
_cell.angle_alpha   90.00
_cell.angle_beta   90.00
_cell.angle_gamma   90.00
#
_symmetry.space_group_name_H-M   'P 1'
#
loop_
_entity.id
_entity.type
_entity.pdbx_description
1 polymer ?
#
loop_
_entity_poly.entity_id
_entity_poly.type
_entity_poly.pdbx_seq_one_letter_code
_entity_poly.pdbx_strand_id
1 'polypeptide(L)'
;MSKERLADSFTIGITYYKERGVEELVAEGERTPVRIGRHEGVQALGTNKVGCIVSLGITQTSRVDVLIVGTGTSELCPQAKTVAELVEPSLP
;
A
#
# COMPACT_ATOMS: atom_id res chain seq x y z
N MET A 1 6.44 13.25 31.80
CA MET A 1 5.85 13.59 30.50
C MET A 1 6.98 13.88 29.53
N SER A 2 7.36 12.92 28.69
CA SER A 2 8.34 13.17 27.62
C SER A 2 7.61 13.18 26.30
N LYS A 3 7.43 14.40 25.79
CA LYS A 3 7.42 14.80 24.38
C LYS A 3 6.74 13.77 23.48
N GLU A 4 5.47 14.03 23.14
CA GLU A 4 4.86 13.51 21.92
C GLU A 4 5.97 13.53 20.86
N ARG A 5 6.46 12.34 20.49
CA ARG A 5 7.36 12.21 19.35
C ARG A 5 6.61 12.91 18.23
N LEU A 6 7.25 13.82 17.52
CA LEU A 6 6.77 14.40 16.26
C LEU A 6 5.84 13.35 15.63
N ALA A 7 4.53 13.59 15.59
CA ALA A 7 3.56 12.57 15.18
C ALA A 7 4.15 11.88 13.95
N ASP A 8 4.39 10.56 13.99
CA ASP A 8 5.15 9.85 12.96
C ASP A 8 4.54 10.22 11.61
N SER A 9 5.16 11.17 10.92
CA SER A 9 4.51 11.87 9.81
C SER A 9 4.76 11.01 8.59
N PHE A 10 3.70 10.47 8.04
CA PHE A 10 3.77 9.70 6.82
C PHE A 10 3.00 10.38 5.69
N THR A 11 3.47 10.16 4.48
CA THR A 11 2.80 10.58 3.25
C THR A 11 1.99 9.41 2.72
N ILE A 12 0.75 9.69 2.33
CA ILE A 12 -0.14 8.74 1.67
C ILE A 12 -0.13 9.02 0.17
N GLY A 13 0.18 8.00 -0.63
CA GLY A 13 -0.01 7.99 -2.08
C GLY A 13 -1.07 6.97 -2.47
N ILE A 14 -2.04 7.38 -3.28
CA ILE A 14 -3.03 6.49 -3.89
C ILE A 14 -2.94 6.66 -5.39
N THR A 15 -2.57 5.62 -6.11
CA THR A 15 -2.35 5.67 -7.56
C THR A 15 -3.15 4.59 -8.26
N TYR A 16 -3.96 4.98 -9.24
CA TYR A 16 -4.62 4.04 -10.14
C TYR A 16 -3.77 3.80 -11.38
N TYR A 17 -3.40 2.55 -11.63
CA TYR A 17 -2.76 2.12 -12.86
C TYR A 17 -3.79 1.39 -13.72
N LYS A 18 -4.26 2.07 -14.77
CA LYS A 18 -5.29 1.55 -15.69
C LYS A 18 -4.82 0.36 -16.54
N GLU A 19 -3.52 0.29 -16.82
CA GLU A 19 -2.93 -0.65 -17.79
C GLU A 19 -1.77 -1.44 -17.17
N ARG A 20 -1.76 -1.58 -15.84
CA ARG A 20 -0.80 -2.44 -15.14
C ARG A 20 -1.48 -3.26 -14.05
N GLY A 21 -1.39 -4.58 -14.19
CA GLY A 21 -1.89 -5.52 -13.19
C GLY A 21 -0.98 -5.61 -11.96
N VAL A 22 -1.43 -6.33 -10.92
CA VAL A 22 -0.67 -6.53 -9.67
C VAL A 22 0.67 -7.26 -9.92
N GLU A 23 0.73 -8.13 -10.93
CA GLU A 23 1.96 -8.84 -11.31
C GLU A 23 3.07 -7.87 -11.71
N GLU A 24 2.70 -6.74 -12.32
CA GLU A 24 3.60 -5.68 -12.78
C GLU A 24 3.96 -4.67 -11.67
N LEU A 25 3.61 -4.94 -10.41
CA LEU A 25 4.09 -4.15 -9.29
C LEU A 25 5.61 -4.24 -9.21
N VAL A 26 6.29 -3.09 -9.11
CA VAL A 26 7.73 -3.02 -8.82
C VAL A 26 7.89 -2.70 -7.35
N ALA A 27 8.36 -3.67 -6.57
CA ALA A 27 8.48 -3.60 -5.12
C ALA A 27 9.66 -4.46 -4.65
N GLU A 28 10.10 -4.25 -3.42
CA GLU A 28 11.18 -5.00 -2.80
C GLU A 28 10.65 -5.92 -1.68
N GLY A 29 11.46 -6.93 -1.35
CA GLY A 29 11.13 -7.90 -0.31
C GLY A 29 10.07 -8.92 -0.74
N GLU A 30 9.52 -9.61 0.25
CA GLU A 30 8.46 -10.59 0.04
C GLU A 30 7.15 -9.90 -0.34
N ARG A 31 6.46 -10.45 -1.33
CA ARG A 31 5.09 -10.06 -1.67
C ARG A 31 4.13 -10.96 -0.92
N THR A 32 3.50 -10.42 0.11
CA THR A 32 2.49 -11.15 0.89
C THR A 32 1.12 -10.98 0.23
N PRO A 33 0.44 -12.07 -0.18
CA PRO A 33 -0.93 -11.98 -0.68
C PRO A 33 -1.86 -11.37 0.38
N VAL A 34 -2.75 -10.48 -0.04
CA VAL A 34 -3.76 -9.87 0.82
C VAL A 34 -5.11 -9.83 0.11
N ARG A 35 -6.17 -9.91 0.90
CA ARG A 35 -7.54 -9.66 0.45
C ARG A 35 -8.12 -8.49 1.23
N ILE A 36 -8.56 -7.45 0.54
CA ILE A 36 -9.21 -6.27 1.12
C ILE A 36 -10.59 -6.14 0.48
N GLY A 37 -11.64 -6.25 1.29
CA GLY A 37 -13.01 -6.26 0.79
C GLY A 37 -13.24 -7.32 -0.28
N ARG A 38 -13.58 -6.88 -1.50
CA ARG A 38 -13.77 -7.76 -2.67
C ARG A 38 -12.52 -7.92 -3.54
N HIS A 39 -11.49 -7.11 -3.35
CA HIS A 39 -10.28 -7.12 -4.17
C HIS A 39 -9.18 -8.02 -3.57
N GLU A 40 -8.56 -8.83 -4.44
CA GLU A 40 -7.30 -9.52 -4.16
C GLU A 40 -6.12 -8.59 -4.46
N GLY A 41 -5.00 -8.80 -3.78
CA GLY A 41 -3.84 -7.93 -3.92
C GLY A 41 -2.58 -8.48 -3.28
N VAL A 42 -1.57 -7.62 -3.19
CA VAL A 42 -0.31 -7.91 -2.50
C VAL A 42 0.11 -6.76 -1.61
N GLN A 43 0.71 -7.09 -0.47
CA GLN A 43 1.47 -6.17 0.36
C GLN A 43 2.96 -6.40 0.12
N ALA A 44 3.73 -5.33 -0.05
CA ALA A 44 5.18 -5.38 -0.24
C ALA A 44 5.86 -4.11 0.29
N LEU A 45 7.18 -4.14 0.43
CA LEU A 45 7.95 -2.92 0.70
C LEU A 45 8.13 -2.13 -0.59
N GLY A 46 8.05 -0.80 -0.49
CA GLY A 46 8.37 0.05 -1.64
C GLY A 46 9.85 -0.04 -2.03
N THR A 47 10.18 0.46 -3.22
CA THR A 47 11.56 0.51 -3.73
C THR A 47 12.50 1.23 -2.74
N ASN A 48 13.76 0.80 -2.67
CA ASN A 48 14.77 1.19 -1.69
C ASN A 48 14.34 0.93 -0.24
N LYS A 49 13.41 -0.01 -0.02
CA LYS A 49 12.74 -0.24 1.27
C LYS A 49 12.18 1.05 1.86
N VAL A 50 11.63 1.92 1.02
CA VAL A 50 10.97 3.17 1.40
C VAL A 50 9.47 2.99 1.23
N GLY A 51 8.76 3.17 2.34
CA GLY A 51 7.34 2.87 2.51
C GLY A 51 6.92 1.40 2.48
N CYS A 52 5.61 1.22 2.66
CA CYS A 52 4.89 -0.04 2.44
C CYS A 52 3.76 0.20 1.43
N ILE A 53 3.59 -0.74 0.50
CA ILE A 53 2.59 -0.68 -0.56
C ILE A 53 1.59 -1.82 -0.35
N VAL A 54 0.30 -1.48 -0.40
CA VAL A 54 -0.80 -2.42 -0.64
C VAL A 54 -1.33 -2.18 -2.05
N SER A 55 -1.17 -3.16 -2.93
CA SER A 55 -1.60 -3.10 -4.32
C SER A 55 -2.82 -4.00 -4.53
N LEU A 56 -3.95 -3.40 -4.88
CA LEU A 56 -5.23 -4.08 -5.09
C LEU A 56 -5.51 -4.24 -6.58
N GLY A 57 -5.71 -5.47 -7.04
CA GLY A 57 -6.08 -5.74 -8.43
C GLY A 57 -7.55 -5.40 -8.68
N ILE A 58 -7.82 -4.53 -9.64
CA ILE A 58 -9.17 -4.14 -10.07
C ILE A 58 -9.61 -5.03 -11.23
N THR A 59 -8.70 -5.23 -12.19
CA THR A 59 -8.83 -6.22 -13.27
C THR A 59 -7.50 -6.97 -13.40
N GLN A 60 -7.40 -7.91 -14.34
CA GLN A 60 -6.11 -8.55 -14.65
C GLN A 60 -5.04 -7.54 -15.10
N THR A 61 -5.45 -6.41 -15.68
CA THR A 61 -4.56 -5.40 -16.26
C THR A 61 -4.64 -4.04 -15.58
N SER A 62 -5.30 -3.94 -14.42
CA SER A 62 -5.38 -2.68 -13.69
C SER A 62 -5.36 -2.90 -12.19
N ARG A 63 -4.76 -1.95 -11.48
CA ARG A 63 -4.61 -2.00 -10.02
C ARG A 63 -4.65 -0.61 -9.38
N VAL A 64 -4.88 -0.58 -8.08
CA VAL A 64 -4.71 0.61 -7.24
C VAL A 64 -3.62 0.33 -6.23
N ASP A 65 -2.61 1.19 -6.19
CA ASP A 65 -1.52 1.13 -5.22
C ASP A 65 -1.80 2.14 -4.11
N VAL A 66 -1.84 1.66 -2.87
CA VAL A 66 -1.83 2.47 -1.64
C VAL A 66 -0.44 2.40 -1.04
N LEU A 67 0.29 3.50 -1.11
CA LEU A 67 1.65 3.64 -0.62
C LEU A 67 1.69 4.54 0.61
N ILE A 68 2.30 4.07 1.69
CA ILE A 68 2.63 4.88 2.86
C ILE A 68 4.13 5.04 2.94
N VAL A 69 4.63 6.28 2.88
CA VAL A 69 6.06 6.61 3.02
C VAL A 69 6.30 7.35 4.33
N GLY A 70 7.30 6.91 5.09
CA GLY A 70 7.70 7.51 6.36
C GLY A 70 8.94 6.84 6.93
N THR A 71 9.33 7.21 8.14
CA THR A 71 10.39 6.53 8.90
C THR A 71 9.88 5.18 9.44
N GLY A 72 10.71 4.14 9.43
CA GLY A 72 10.35 2.82 9.98
C GLY A 72 9.46 1.98 9.05
N THR A 73 10.00 1.52 7.92
CA THR A 73 9.20 1.07 6.78
C THR A 73 8.25 -0.11 7.00
N SER A 74 8.66 -1.13 7.75
CA SER A 74 7.77 -2.24 8.09
C SER A 74 6.67 -1.85 9.07
N GLU A 75 6.91 -0.82 9.89
CA GLU A 75 5.95 -0.30 10.86
C GLU A 75 4.81 0.49 10.20
N LEU A 76 4.92 0.76 8.89
CA LEU A 76 3.95 1.51 8.08
C LEU A 76 2.94 0.61 7.34
N CYS A 77 3.17 -0.71 7.28
CA CYS A 77 2.26 -1.63 6.60
C CYS A 77 0.85 -1.69 7.21
N PRO A 78 0.67 -1.65 8.55
CA PRO A 78 -0.68 -1.54 9.14
C PRO A 78 -1.46 -0.31 8.67
N GLN A 79 -0.78 0.83 8.49
CA GLN A 79 -1.34 2.09 8.02
C GLN A 79 -1.70 1.99 6.54
N ALA A 80 -0.84 1.37 5.71
CA ALA A 80 -1.11 1.13 4.30
C ALA A 80 -2.35 0.24 4.12
N LYS A 81 -2.47 -0.80 4.93
CA LYS A 81 -3.65 -1.67 4.97
C LYS A 81 -4.91 -0.92 5.40
N THR A 82 -4.83 -0.10 6.46
CA THR A 82 -5.96 0.71 6.94
C THR A 82 -6.47 1.67 5.85
N VAL A 83 -5.55 2.35 5.16
CA VAL A 83 -5.93 3.24 4.05
C VAL A 83 -6.52 2.43 2.89
N ALA A 84 -5.97 1.26 2.56
CA ALA A 84 -6.53 0.39 1.54
C ALA A 84 -7.97 -0.04 1.86
N GLU A 85 -8.27 -0.40 3.11
CA GLU A 85 -9.62 -0.73 3.59
C GLU A 85 -10.59 0.44 3.44
N LEU A 86 -10.13 1.69 3.60
CA LEU A 86 -10.95 2.89 3.42
C LEU A 86 -11.19 3.23 1.94
N VAL A 87 -10.21 2.97 1.07
CA VAL A 87 -10.28 3.27 -0.37
C VAL A 87 -11.10 2.22 -1.12
N GLU A 88 -10.98 0.95 -0.72
CA GLU A 88 -11.53 -0.21 -1.44
C GLU A 88 -13.02 -0.11 -1.81
N PRO A 89 -13.93 0.39 -0.95
CA PRO A 89 -15.34 0.50 -1.30
C PRO A 89 -15.63 1.47 -2.46
N SER A 90 -14.70 2.37 -2.77
CA SER A 90 -14.82 3.33 -3.88
C SER A 90 -14.24 2.81 -5.19
N LEU A 91 -13.60 1.63 -5.17
CA LEU A 91 -12.96 1.04 -6.34
C LEU A 91 -13.99 0.26 -7.19
N PRO A 92 -13.84 0.23 -8.53
CA PRO A 92 -14.74 -0.47 -9.45
C PRO A 92 -14.92 -1.96 -9.18
#